data_AF-A0A7G9GA17-F1
#
_entry.id   AF-A0A7G9GA17-F1
#
_cell.length_a   1.000
_cell.length_b   1.000
_cell.length_c   1.000
_cell.angle_alpha   90.00
_cell.angle_beta   90.00
_cell.angle_gamma   90.00
#
_symmetry.space_group_name_H-M   'P 1'
#
loop_
_entity.id
_entity.type
_entity.pdbx_description
1 polymer ?
#
loop_
_entity_poly.entity_id
_entity_poly.type
_entity_poly.pdbx_seq_one_letter_code
_entity_poly.pdbx_strand_id
1 'polypeptide(L)'
;MIRNTYLDIAENDLEYLESVLKTGSSFYNQLAVQAQQVTEKYLKGYLDRLAVEEDVSDLMRKRNMKKIASKLNDLNPELELDTVGLAYPTDFYYVAKYPGDDFYTVTEAEFQKCLSIMYDTVNRLKKM
;
A
#
# COMPACT_ATOMS: atom_id res chain seq x y z
N MET A 1 -4.41 0.02 23.28
CA MET A 1 -4.75 1.35 22.70
C MET A 1 -3.90 1.49 21.46
N ILE A 2 -4.50 1.69 20.29
CA ILE A 2 -3.74 1.85 19.03
C ILE A 2 -3.01 3.20 19.09
N ARG A 3 -1.70 3.20 18.84
CA ARG A 3 -0.93 4.43 18.67
C ARG A 3 -1.31 5.04 17.31
N ASN A 4 -1.56 6.34 17.27
CA ASN A 4 -2.08 7.01 16.06
C ASN A 4 -0.95 7.38 15.08
N THR A 5 -0.14 6.41 14.68
CA THR A 5 0.89 6.59 13.64
C THR A 5 0.52 5.80 12.39
N TYR A 6 1.06 6.21 11.24
CA TYR A 6 0.85 5.47 9.99
C TYR A 6 1.30 4.00 10.10
N LEU A 7 2.45 3.74 10.74
CA LEU A 7 2.97 2.38 10.88
C LEU A 7 2.12 1.51 11.79
N ASP A 8 1.68 2.05 12.95
CA ASP A 8 0.80 1.29 13.85
C ASP A 8 -0.53 0.93 13.16
N ILE A 9 -1.09 1.83 12.36
CA ILE A 9 -2.30 1.56 11.58
C ILE A 9 -2.00 0.55 10.45
N ALA A 10 -0.86 0.69 9.76
CA ALA A 10 -0.47 -0.20 8.67
C ALA A 10 -0.26 -1.66 9.13
N GLU A 11 0.35 -1.85 10.30
CA GLU A 11 0.51 -3.18 10.93
C GLU A 11 -0.85 -3.80 11.25
N ASN A 12 -1.76 -3.04 11.88
CA ASN A 12 -3.12 -3.54 12.16
C ASN A 12 -3.90 -3.86 10.88
N ASP A 13 -3.78 -3.05 9.83
CA ASP A 13 -4.43 -3.32 8.55
C ASP A 13 -3.87 -4.57 7.86
N LEU A 14 -2.55 -4.80 7.97
CA LEU A 14 -1.91 -6.00 7.45
C LEU A 14 -2.39 -7.24 8.20
N GLU A 15 -2.38 -7.21 9.54
CA GLU A 15 -2.90 -8.30 10.37
C GLU A 15 -4.37 -8.61 10.05
N TYR A 16 -5.19 -7.57 9.86
CA TYR A 16 -6.58 -7.72 9.47
C TYR A 16 -6.70 -8.37 8.09
N LEU A 17 -6.01 -7.86 7.07
CA LEU A 17 -6.02 -8.43 5.72
C LEU A 17 -5.60 -9.90 5.75
N GLU A 18 -4.50 -10.23 6.41
CA GLU A 18 -4.01 -11.61 6.56
C GLU A 18 -5.02 -12.52 7.27
N SER A 19 -5.75 -12.00 8.26
CA SER A 19 -6.81 -12.75 8.94
C SER A 19 -7.96 -13.09 7.99
N VAL A 20 -8.35 -12.15 7.12
CA VAL A 20 -9.41 -12.35 6.13
C VAL A 20 -8.95 -13.33 5.05
N LEU A 21 -7.69 -13.27 4.61
CA LEU A 21 -7.14 -14.22 3.63
C LEU A 21 -7.17 -15.66 4.15
N LYS A 22 -6.90 -15.86 5.45
CA LYS A 22 -6.99 -17.19 6.09
C LYS A 22 -8.40 -17.79 6.07
N THR A 23 -9.45 -16.98 5.89
CA THR A 23 -10.82 -17.47 5.77
C THR A 23 -11.16 -18.02 4.37
N GLY A 24 -10.30 -17.78 3.37
CA GLY A 24 -10.58 -18.14 1.98
C GLY A 24 -11.52 -17.17 1.26
N SER A 25 -11.63 -15.92 1.74
CA SER A 25 -12.45 -14.89 1.12
C SER A 25 -12.05 -14.67 -0.34
N SER A 26 -13.03 -14.70 -1.24
CA SER A 26 -12.88 -14.42 -2.68
C SER A 26 -13.40 -13.03 -3.07
N PHE A 27 -13.66 -12.15 -2.11
CA PHE A 27 -14.10 -10.78 -2.40
C PHE A 27 -12.92 -9.87 -2.81
N TYR A 28 -12.34 -10.18 -3.97
CA TYR A 28 -11.08 -9.62 -4.46
C TYR A 28 -11.08 -8.10 -4.60
N ASN A 29 -12.21 -7.48 -4.93
CA ASN A 29 -12.35 -6.03 -4.96
C ASN A 29 -11.93 -5.39 -3.62
N GLN A 30 -12.50 -5.87 -2.52
CA GLN A 30 -12.20 -5.34 -1.20
C GLN A 30 -10.78 -5.70 -0.75
N LEU A 31 -10.33 -6.91 -1.08
CA LEU A 31 -8.98 -7.36 -0.72
C LEU A 31 -7.90 -6.57 -1.47
N ALA A 32 -8.10 -6.25 -2.75
CA ALA A 32 -7.18 -5.41 -3.52
C ALA A 32 -7.11 -3.98 -2.97
N VAL A 33 -8.26 -3.41 -2.58
CA VAL A 33 -8.33 -2.10 -1.91
C VAL A 33 -7.62 -2.11 -0.56
N GLN A 34 -7.71 -3.20 0.21
CA GLN A 34 -6.97 -3.36 1.46
C GLN A 34 -5.47 -3.48 1.22
N ALA A 35 -5.05 -4.29 0.23
CA ALA A 35 -3.64 -4.43 -0.13
C ALA A 35 -3.02 -3.08 -0.52
N GLN A 36 -3.76 -2.27 -1.31
CA GLN A 36 -3.34 -0.90 -1.63
C GLN A 36 -3.19 -0.04 -0.38
N GLN A 37 -4.16 -0.06 0.54
CA GLN A 37 -4.12 0.77 1.75
C GLN A 37 -3.00 0.38 2.72
N VAL A 38 -2.77 -0.92 2.91
CA VAL A 38 -1.64 -1.43 3.68
C VAL A 38 -0.35 -0.85 3.09
N THR A 39 -0.14 -1.05 1.78
CA THR A 39 1.05 -0.56 1.07
C THR A 39 1.24 0.95 1.24
N GLU A 40 0.19 1.75 1.04
CA GLU A 40 0.24 3.21 1.16
C GLU A 40 0.61 3.66 2.57
N LYS A 41 0.05 3.03 3.61
CA LYS A 41 0.31 3.42 5.00
C LYS A 41 1.72 3.04 5.44
N TYR A 42 2.25 1.89 5.01
CA TYR A 42 3.67 1.57 5.22
C TYR A 42 4.58 2.61 4.57
N LEU A 43 4.35 2.89 3.28
CA LEU A 43 5.12 3.90 2.54
C LEU A 43 5.09 5.26 3.23
N LYS A 44 3.91 5.72 3.66
CA LYS A 44 3.77 7.00 4.38
C LYS A 44 4.41 6.98 5.76
N GLY A 45 4.31 5.86 6.50
CA GLY A 45 4.92 5.74 7.82
C GLY A 45 6.45 5.76 7.77
N TYR A 46 7.06 5.11 6.77
CA TYR A 46 8.50 5.21 6.57
C TYR A 46 8.92 6.59 6.04
N LEU A 47 8.12 7.22 5.18
CA LEU A 47 8.40 8.57 4.70
C LEU A 47 8.38 9.57 5.87
N ASP A 48 7.37 9.50 6.73
CA ASP A 48 7.23 10.33 7.95
C ASP A 48 8.42 10.16 8.90
N ARG A 49 8.96 8.95 9.00
CA ARG A 49 10.14 8.64 9.84
C ARG A 49 11.46 9.13 9.24
N LEU A 50 11.63 9.10 7.92
CA LEU A 50 12.91 9.37 7.26
C LEU A 50 13.04 10.81 6.76
N ALA A 51 11.96 11.44 6.33
CA ALA A 51 11.96 12.77 5.72
C ALA A 51 11.76 13.89 6.77
N VAL A 52 12.38 13.78 7.94
CA VAL A 52 12.15 14.67 9.10
C VAL A 52 12.47 16.15 8.79
N GLU A 53 13.44 16.38 7.90
CA GLU A 53 13.91 17.72 7.54
C GLU A 53 13.36 18.21 6.18
N GLU A 54 12.49 17.43 5.53
CA GLU A 54 11.95 17.76 4.20
C GLU A 54 10.44 18.02 4.23
N ASP A 55 9.98 19.00 3.44
CA ASP A 55 8.54 19.20 3.24
C ASP A 55 7.98 18.13 2.29
N VAL A 56 7.42 17.07 2.89
CA VAL A 56 6.75 15.98 2.19
C VAL A 56 5.22 16.07 2.26
N SER A 57 4.66 17.22 2.66
CA SER A 57 3.22 17.39 2.92
C SER A 57 2.34 16.99 1.73
N ASP A 58 2.78 17.30 0.50
CA ASP A 58 2.03 16.94 -0.71
C ASP A 58 2.02 15.43 -0.99
N LEU A 59 3.14 14.74 -0.69
CA LEU A 59 3.24 13.28 -0.78
C LEU A 59 2.37 12.59 0.27
N MET A 60 2.32 13.14 1.49
CA MET A 60 1.50 12.61 2.58
C MET A 60 0.00 12.76 2.32
N ARG A 61 -0.42 13.85 1.65
CA ARG A 61 -1.83 14.10 1.31
C ARG A 61 -2.32 13.27 0.11
N LYS A 62 -1.48 13.07 -0.90
CA LYS A 62 -1.85 12.36 -2.13
C LYS A 62 -1.74 10.84 -1.96
N ARG A 63 -2.38 10.09 -2.88
CA ARG A 63 -2.36 8.61 -2.92
C ARG A 63 -1.42 8.08 -3.99
N ASN A 64 -0.30 8.76 -4.21
CA ASN A 64 0.62 8.42 -5.29
C ASN A 64 1.78 7.58 -4.73
N MET A 65 1.55 6.26 -4.61
CA MET A 65 2.53 5.32 -4.05
C MET A 65 3.83 5.31 -4.84
N LYS A 66 3.76 5.46 -6.17
CA LYS A 66 4.95 5.62 -7.04
C LYS A 66 5.85 6.77 -6.61
N LYS A 67 5.27 7.97 -6.38
CA LYS A 67 6.05 9.14 -5.96
C LYS A 67 6.62 8.99 -4.55
N ILE A 68 5.86 8.38 -3.63
CA ILE A 68 6.36 8.12 -2.27
C ILE A 68 7.52 7.13 -2.31
N ALA A 69 7.40 6.02 -3.04
CA ALA A 69 8.46 5.04 -3.18
C ALA A 69 9.71 5.60 -3.86
N SER A 70 9.55 6.43 -4.90
CA SER A 70 10.67 7.15 -5.50
C SER A 70 11.42 7.98 -4.47
N LYS A 71 10.70 8.75 -3.65
CA LYS A 71 11.31 9.58 -2.61
C LYS A 71 12.02 8.74 -1.54
N LEU A 72 11.44 7.60 -1.16
CA LEU A 72 12.07 6.66 -0.22
C LEU A 72 13.34 6.04 -0.79
N ASN A 73 13.36 5.67 -2.07
CA ASN A 73 14.58 5.20 -2.74
C ASN A 73 15.63 6.32 -2.84
N ASP A 74 15.24 7.58 -3.02
CA ASP A 74 16.19 8.70 -3.00
C ASP A 74 16.82 8.88 -1.60
N LEU A 75 16.03 8.70 -0.53
CA LEU A 75 16.48 8.78 0.85
C LEU A 75 17.32 7.57 1.28
N ASN A 76 16.98 6.38 0.77
CA ASN A 76 17.68 5.13 1.01
C ASN A 76 17.69 4.25 -0.25
N PRO A 77 18.73 4.34 -1.09
CA PRO A 77 18.81 3.59 -2.35
C PRO A 77 18.78 2.07 -2.20
N GLU A 78 19.19 1.53 -1.04
CA GLU A 78 19.20 0.08 -0.78
C GLU A 78 17.79 -0.52 -0.64
N LEU A 79 16.76 0.31 -0.47
CA LEU A 79 15.38 -0.16 -0.43
C LEU A 79 14.95 -0.80 -1.75
N GLU A 80 15.36 -0.21 -2.88
CA GLU A 80 15.01 -0.62 -4.23
C GLU A 80 13.50 -0.91 -4.42
N LEU A 81 12.63 -0.04 -3.89
CA LEU A 81 11.18 -0.21 -4.02
C LEU A 81 10.75 -0.14 -5.49
N ASP A 82 9.86 -1.04 -5.92
CA ASP A 82 9.33 -1.06 -7.28
C ASP A 82 8.34 0.10 -7.53
N THR A 83 8.89 1.23 -7.98
CA THR A 83 8.11 2.44 -8.27
C THR A 83 7.11 2.25 -9.41
N VAL A 84 7.35 1.32 -10.35
CA VAL A 84 6.46 1.06 -11.49
C VAL A 84 5.34 0.13 -11.09
N GLY A 85 5.67 -0.98 -10.42
CA GLY A 85 4.70 -1.94 -9.92
C GLY A 85 3.69 -1.33 -8.95
N LEU A 86 4.12 -0.38 -8.12
CA LEU A 86 3.23 0.32 -7.18
C LEU A 86 2.08 1.10 -7.82
N ALA A 87 2.11 1.38 -9.13
CA ALA A 87 0.94 1.93 -9.83
C ALA A 87 -0.22 0.93 -9.88
N TYR A 88 0.09 -0.37 -9.96
CA TYR A 88 -0.89 -1.42 -10.20
C TYR A 88 -1.95 -1.55 -9.09
N PRO A 89 -1.59 -1.62 -7.77
CA PRO A 89 -2.62 -1.59 -6.73
C PRO A 89 -3.34 -0.24 -6.62
N THR A 90 -2.70 0.86 -7.00
CA THR A 90 -3.31 2.21 -6.98
C THR A 90 -4.49 2.29 -7.95
N ASP A 91 -4.39 1.67 -9.12
CA ASP A 91 -5.43 1.74 -10.16
C ASP A 91 -6.78 1.17 -9.67
N PHE A 92 -6.76 0.14 -8.82
CA PHE A 92 -7.98 -0.47 -8.27
C PHE A 92 -8.62 0.33 -7.14
N TYR A 93 -7.92 1.29 -6.52
CA TYR A 93 -8.38 1.94 -5.30
C TYR A 93 -9.75 2.61 -5.47
N TYR A 94 -10.05 3.20 -6.62
CA TYR A 94 -11.34 3.87 -6.87
C TYR A 94 -12.35 2.95 -7.56
N VAL A 95 -11.95 2.31 -8.65
CA VAL A 95 -12.84 1.54 -9.53
C VAL A 95 -13.37 0.25 -8.91
N ALA A 96 -12.70 -0.30 -7.89
CA ALA A 96 -13.13 -1.54 -7.25
C ALA A 96 -14.14 -1.32 -6.11
N LYS A 97 -14.37 -0.07 -5.66
CA LYS A 97 -15.16 0.22 -4.44
C LYS A 97 -16.60 0.63 -4.68
N TYR A 98 -16.84 1.37 -5.75
CA TYR A 98 -18.12 2.04 -5.96
C TYR A 98 -18.81 1.49 -7.20
N PRO A 99 -20.07 1.02 -7.09
CA PRO A 99 -20.84 0.63 -8.26
C PRO A 99 -21.05 1.85 -9.17
N GLY A 100 -21.00 1.64 -10.47
CA GLY A 100 -21.11 2.69 -11.49
C GLY A 100 -20.57 2.20 -12.84
N ASP A 101 -20.58 3.09 -13.84
CA ASP A 101 -20.16 2.76 -15.21
C ASP A 101 -18.71 2.31 -15.30
N ASP A 102 -17.85 2.81 -14.40
CA ASP A 102 -16.43 2.45 -14.30
C ASP A 102 -16.14 1.35 -13.26
N PHE A 103 -17.17 0.66 -12.74
CA PHE A 103 -16.95 -0.39 -11.74
C PHE A 103 -16.17 -1.55 -12.34
N TYR A 104 -15.01 -1.84 -11.74
CA TYR A 104 -14.15 -2.92 -12.16
C TYR A 104 -14.24 -4.10 -11.19
N THR A 105 -14.50 -5.29 -11.73
CA THR A 105 -14.46 -6.53 -10.93
C THR A 105 -13.04 -7.09 -10.96
N VAL A 106 -12.38 -7.10 -9.81
CA VAL A 106 -11.01 -7.58 -9.68
C VAL A 106 -10.99 -9.10 -9.77
N THR A 107 -10.16 -9.64 -10.66
CA THR A 107 -9.95 -11.09 -10.79
C THR A 107 -8.98 -11.60 -9.73
N GLU A 108 -8.98 -12.92 -9.50
CA GLU A 108 -8.02 -13.55 -8.58
C GLU A 108 -6.57 -13.25 -8.99
N ALA A 109 -6.24 -13.37 -10.28
CA ALA A 109 -4.87 -13.14 -10.77
C ALA A 109 -4.38 -11.71 -10.51
N GLU A 110 -5.26 -10.72 -10.68
CA GLU A 110 -4.94 -9.33 -10.41
C GLU A 110 -4.79 -9.07 -8.92
N PHE A 111 -5.66 -9.68 -8.11
CA PHE A 111 -5.53 -9.63 -6.66
C PHE A 111 -4.22 -10.26 -6.17
N GLN A 112 -3.83 -11.42 -6.70
CA GLN A 112 -2.54 -12.05 -6.36
C GLN A 112 -1.35 -11.16 -6.74
N LYS A 113 -1.43 -10.44 -7.86
CA LYS A 113 -0.42 -9.44 -8.23
C LYS A 113 -0.39 -8.26 -7.26
N CYS A 114 -1.55 -7.76 -6.82
CA CYS A 114 -1.62 -6.74 -5.77
C CYS A 114 -0.97 -7.20 -4.45
N LEU A 115 -1.25 -8.44 -4.02
CA LEU A 115 -0.61 -9.02 -2.83
C LEU A 115 0.91 -9.14 -2.99
N SER A 116 1.38 -9.63 -4.15
CA SER A 116 2.81 -9.78 -4.40
C SER A 116 3.55 -8.43 -4.28
N ILE A 117 2.98 -7.37 -4.85
CA ILE A 117 3.56 -6.02 -4.80
C ILE A 117 3.53 -5.46 -3.37
N MET A 118 2.41 -5.66 -2.66
CA MET A 118 2.28 -5.26 -1.26
C MET A 118 3.33 -5.95 -0.39
N TYR A 119 3.41 -7.29 -0.42
CA TYR A 119 4.34 -8.03 0.43
C TYR A 119 5.81 -7.71 0.11
N ASP A 120 6.19 -7.57 -1.18
CA ASP A 120 7.55 -7.15 -1.53
C ASP A 120 7.88 -5.77 -0.92
N THR A 121 6.98 -4.79 -1.11
CA THR A 121 7.14 -3.44 -0.56
C THR A 121 7.25 -3.45 0.96
N VAL A 122 6.31 -4.11 1.65
CA VAL A 122 6.29 -4.20 3.11
C VAL A 122 7.56 -4.89 3.64
N ASN A 123 7.97 -6.00 3.02
CA ASN A 123 9.16 -6.73 3.45
C ASN A 123 10.45 -5.94 3.27
N ARG A 124 10.56 -5.13 2.20
CA ARG A 124 11.71 -4.23 2.00
C ARG A 124 11.75 -3.15 3.07
N LEU A 125 10.61 -2.51 3.35
CA LEU A 125 10.51 -1.48 4.37
C LEU A 125 10.82 -2.02 5.77
N LYS A 126 10.28 -3.19 6.13
CA LYS A 126 10.53 -3.84 7.44
C LYS A 126 11.97 -4.27 7.69
N LYS A 127 12.81 -4.36 6.64
CA LYS A 127 14.24 -4.69 6.77
C LYS A 127 15.12 -3.49 7.12
N MET A 128 14.56 -2.28 7.08
CA MET A 128 15.22 -1.06 7.60
C MET A 128 15.17 -0.99 9.13
#